data_AF-A0A969TG33-F1
#
_entry.id   AF-A0A969TG33-F1
#
_cell.length_a   1.000
_cell.length_b   1.000
_cell.length_c   1.000
_cell.angle_alpha   90.00
_cell.angle_beta   90.00
_cell.angle_gamma   90.00
#
_symmetry.space_group_name_H-M   'P 1'
#
loop_
_entity.id
_entity.type
_entity.pdbx_description
1 polymer ?
#
loop_
_entity_poly.entity_id
_entity_poly.type
_entity_poly.pdbx_seq_one_letter_code
_entity_poly.pdbx_strand_id
1 'polypeptide(L)'
;MNQLATTNLLNCLECQQSHLYKNGVTKNGYQKYKCSQCSKNYTETSYARKLARQSSKLECPQCNSRKWRKVGINRIGKQQYQCKNCDIRFLENPKFTYIKEVVTGIDCPNCASQNIKKSGFNNQRKQQYRCRDCNRVFILNPTQESSKNLLPDNITLEEMFEYDIWDAKALGLKPTISSGHYSLNFSRIKSSWLKEASKKWIRYKASTGEKTGTLVSKIRTINCFSKFISDYHPSLKPKEIDRKIVEQYLLYGISPNLEASTKAHYINFLKQFFEECIRYDWANITRQQLIYSSDCPKRKKSLPKFIPDHVIKQLEDNLQYLPAPIICMIKMLRETGVRASELKETKFNCIRQDSEGSWWIDIYQEKMSKDISLCISYEREHPSF
;
A
#
# COMPACT_ATOMS: atom_id res chain seq x y z
N MET A 1 36.92 -44.56 44.90
CA MET A 1 37.57 -43.34 44.36
C MET A 1 36.49 -42.28 44.24
N ASN A 2 36.43 -41.39 45.23
CA ASN A 2 35.29 -40.53 45.52
C ASN A 2 35.20 -39.28 44.64
N GLN A 3 33.96 -38.85 44.47
CA GLN A 3 33.42 -37.82 43.60
C GLN A 3 33.77 -36.37 44.03
N LEU A 4 33.94 -35.51 43.01
CA LEU A 4 33.53 -34.11 42.87
C LEU A 4 33.26 -33.25 44.13
N ALA A 5 34.07 -32.19 44.33
CA ALA A 5 33.69 -30.98 45.06
C ALA A 5 34.47 -29.75 44.54
N THR A 6 34.04 -29.13 43.45
CA THR A 6 34.50 -27.80 43.05
C THR A 6 33.85 -26.74 43.94
N THR A 7 34.59 -26.25 44.93
CA THR A 7 34.18 -25.16 45.82
C THR A 7 34.15 -23.82 45.07
N ASN A 8 32.96 -23.19 44.98
CA ASN A 8 32.78 -21.81 44.48
C ASN A 8 33.55 -20.79 45.36
N LEU A 9 34.66 -20.26 44.86
CA LEU A 9 35.43 -19.17 45.49
C LEU A 9 34.88 -17.80 45.06
N LEU A 10 34.48 -16.94 46.00
CA LEU A 10 33.98 -15.58 45.73
C LEU A 10 35.14 -14.63 45.38
N ASN A 11 35.00 -13.78 44.36
CA ASN A 11 36.03 -12.81 43.94
C ASN A 11 35.93 -11.47 44.69
N CYS A 12 37.04 -10.81 44.99
CA CYS A 12 36.97 -9.47 45.59
C CYS A 12 36.40 -8.43 44.61
N LEU A 13 35.26 -7.83 44.95
CA LEU A 13 34.58 -6.83 44.10
C LEU A 13 35.33 -5.49 43.97
N GLU A 14 36.36 -5.25 44.79
CA GLU A 14 37.13 -4.01 44.75
C GLU A 14 38.38 -4.10 43.87
N CYS A 15 39.18 -5.16 44.03
CA CYS A 15 40.43 -5.32 43.29
C CYS A 15 40.35 -6.34 42.16
N GLN A 16 39.36 -7.25 42.17
CA GLN A 16 39.14 -8.31 41.17
C GLN A 16 40.33 -9.26 40.91
N GLN A 17 41.40 -9.15 41.69
CA GLN A 17 42.67 -9.86 41.49
C GLN A 17 42.87 -11.04 42.46
N SER A 18 41.96 -11.23 43.42
CA SER A 18 42.03 -12.35 44.36
C SER A 18 40.66 -12.82 44.84
N HIS A 19 40.61 -14.07 45.32
CA HIS A 19 39.44 -14.62 45.98
C HIS A 19 39.33 -14.14 47.43
N LEU A 20 38.10 -14.11 47.95
CA LEU A 20 37.80 -13.84 49.33
C LEU A 20 37.83 -15.15 50.13
N TYR A 21 38.50 -15.14 51.27
CA TYR A 21 38.50 -16.26 52.20
C TYR A 21 37.57 -15.99 53.38
N LYS A 22 37.04 -17.06 53.99
CA LYS A 22 36.18 -16.97 55.17
C LYS A 22 36.97 -16.42 56.36
N ASN A 23 36.49 -15.35 56.97
CA ASN A 23 37.16 -14.65 58.06
C ASN A 23 36.22 -14.45 59.26
N GLY A 24 35.69 -15.56 59.77
CA GLY A 24 34.77 -15.60 60.91
C GLY A 24 33.31 -15.32 60.55
N VAL A 25 32.46 -15.29 61.58
CA VAL A 25 31.01 -15.11 61.47
C VAL A 25 30.59 -13.91 62.33
N THR A 26 29.55 -13.17 61.93
CA THR A 26 28.98 -12.11 62.78
C THR A 26 28.24 -12.71 63.97
N LYS A 27 27.96 -11.91 65.02
CA LYS A 27 27.13 -12.35 66.16
C LYS A 27 25.74 -12.85 65.72
N ASN A 28 25.27 -12.43 64.55
CA ASN A 28 23.96 -12.78 64.00
C ASN A 28 24.04 -13.93 62.97
N GLY A 29 25.15 -14.68 62.94
CA GLY A 29 25.28 -15.89 62.10
C GLY A 29 25.70 -15.67 60.64
N TYR A 30 25.95 -14.43 60.18
CA TYR A 30 26.36 -14.18 58.80
C TYR A 30 27.86 -14.42 58.58
N GLN A 31 28.21 -15.17 57.53
CA GLN A 31 29.60 -15.41 57.16
C GLN A 31 30.29 -14.11 56.73
N LYS A 32 31.47 -13.84 57.31
CA LYS A 32 32.39 -12.78 56.88
C LYS A 32 33.45 -13.35 55.94
N TYR A 33 33.88 -12.50 55.02
CA TYR A 33 34.87 -12.76 54.00
C TYR A 33 35.88 -11.62 53.97
N LYS A 34 37.17 -11.93 53.82
CA LYS A 34 38.24 -10.93 53.70
C LYS A 34 39.07 -11.17 52.45
N CYS A 35 39.47 -10.07 51.80
CA CYS A 35 40.40 -10.11 50.68
C CYS A 35 41.84 -10.18 51.18
N SER A 36 42.65 -11.10 50.64
CA SER A 36 44.07 -11.21 50.98
C SER A 36 44.91 -10.05 50.44
N GLN A 37 44.53 -9.47 49.29
CA GLN A 37 45.30 -8.41 48.64
C GLN A 37 44.95 -7.01 49.16
N CYS A 38 43.67 -6.62 49.12
CA CYS A 38 43.26 -5.26 49.50
C CYS A 38 42.68 -5.16 50.92
N SER A 39 42.71 -6.24 51.70
CA SER A 39 42.22 -6.32 53.09
C SER A 39 40.75 -5.92 53.32
N LYS A 40 39.97 -5.68 52.26
CA LYS A 40 38.54 -5.35 52.38
C LYS A 40 37.74 -6.52 52.93
N ASN A 41 36.79 -6.19 53.79
CA ASN A 41 35.88 -7.14 54.44
C ASN A 41 34.49 -7.05 53.83
N TYR A 42 33.86 -8.21 53.66
CA TYR A 42 32.48 -8.35 53.20
C TYR A 42 31.75 -9.30 54.14
N THR A 43 30.51 -9.00 54.50
CA THR A 43 29.54 -10.03 54.91
C THR A 43 28.87 -10.60 53.67
N GLU A 44 28.37 -11.83 53.75
CA GLU A 44 27.57 -12.48 52.69
C GLU A 44 26.47 -11.54 52.13
N THR A 45 25.73 -10.86 53.01
CA THR A 45 24.67 -9.90 52.62
C THR A 45 25.20 -8.60 52.01
N SER A 46 26.38 -8.13 52.41
CA SER A 46 27.00 -6.94 51.82
C SER A 46 27.63 -7.24 50.46
N TYR A 47 28.15 -8.46 50.29
CA TYR A 47 28.71 -8.94 49.04
C TYR A 47 27.63 -9.06 47.98
N ALA A 48 26.51 -9.75 48.29
CA ALA A 48 25.37 -9.87 47.39
C ALA A 48 24.79 -8.50 46.98
N ARG A 49 24.63 -7.57 47.94
CA ARG A 49 24.16 -6.20 47.65
C ARG A 49 25.11 -5.40 46.76
N LYS A 50 26.42 -5.50 46.98
CA LYS A 50 27.41 -4.81 46.14
C LYS A 50 27.50 -5.43 44.74
N LEU A 51 27.41 -6.76 44.64
CA LEU A 51 27.37 -7.47 43.37
C LEU A 51 26.15 -7.04 42.54
N ALA A 52 24.97 -6.97 43.16
CA ALA A 52 23.74 -6.48 42.51
C ALA A 52 23.84 -5.01 42.03
N ARG A 53 24.55 -4.14 42.77
CA ARG A 53 24.83 -2.76 42.37
C ARG A 53 25.86 -2.65 41.24
N GLN A 54 26.83 -3.56 41.17
CA GLN A 54 27.80 -3.58 40.05
C GLN A 54 27.15 -4.07 38.75
N SER A 55 26.16 -4.98 38.83
CA SER A 55 25.38 -5.43 37.66
C SER A 55 24.42 -4.39 37.08
N SER A 56 24.17 -3.25 37.75
CA SER A 56 23.22 -2.22 37.31
C SER A 56 23.87 -1.02 36.60
N LYS A 57 24.85 -1.25 35.72
CA LYS A 57 25.32 -0.19 34.80
C LYS A 57 24.48 -0.25 33.53
N LEU A 58 23.38 0.49 33.53
CA LEU A 58 22.49 0.58 32.38
C LEU A 58 23.22 1.21 31.18
N GLU A 59 23.43 0.42 30.13
CA GLU A 59 24.07 0.80 28.87
C GLU A 59 23.05 0.86 27.74
N CYS A 60 23.27 1.77 26.78
CA CYS A 60 22.45 1.84 25.58
C CYS A 60 22.59 0.54 24.78
N PRO A 61 21.50 -0.20 24.47
CA PRO A 61 21.59 -1.50 23.80
C PRO A 61 22.02 -1.43 22.32
N GLN A 62 22.10 -0.23 21.73
CA GLN A 62 22.56 -0.07 20.35
C GLN A 62 24.03 0.37 20.24
N CYS A 63 24.51 1.20 21.17
CA CYS A 63 25.85 1.78 21.07
C CYS A 63 26.69 1.66 22.35
N ASN A 64 26.20 0.90 23.34
CA ASN A 64 26.79 0.67 24.66
C ASN A 64 27.14 1.96 25.44
N SER A 65 26.65 3.12 25.00
CA SER A 65 26.88 4.40 25.67
C SER A 65 26.17 4.44 27.01
N ARG A 66 26.90 4.88 28.03
CA ARG A 66 26.38 5.15 29.39
C ARG A 66 25.79 6.56 29.53
N LYS A 67 25.76 7.35 28.45
CA LYS A 67 25.19 8.71 28.45
C LYS A 67 23.74 8.66 27.98
N TRP A 68 22.81 8.82 28.93
CA TRP A 68 21.37 8.82 28.67
C TRP A 68 20.63 9.80 29.59
N ARG A 69 19.35 10.07 29.27
CA ARG A 69 18.40 10.84 30.11
C ARG A 69 17.11 10.07 30.34
N LYS A 70 16.45 10.28 31.48
CA LYS A 70 15.10 9.75 31.73
C LYS A 70 14.08 10.56 30.93
N VAL A 71 13.15 9.89 30.23
CA VAL A 71 12.17 10.53 29.32
C VAL A 71 10.71 10.24 29.67
N GLY A 72 10.45 9.43 30.70
CA GLY A 72 9.10 9.14 31.19
C GLY A 72 8.91 7.67 31.55
N ILE A 73 7.68 7.30 31.91
CA ILE A 73 7.27 5.94 32.25
C ILE A 73 6.30 5.45 31.18
N ASN A 74 6.40 4.18 30.76
CA ASN A 74 5.48 3.60 29.79
C ASN A 74 4.12 3.22 30.42
N ARG A 75 3.14 2.83 29.60
CA ARG A 75 1.80 2.41 30.06
C ARG A 75 1.78 1.20 31.01
N ILE A 76 2.90 0.48 31.14
CA ILE A 76 3.08 -0.72 31.98
C ILE A 76 3.94 -0.37 33.22
N GLY A 77 4.12 0.91 33.53
CA GLY A 77 4.85 1.35 34.73
C GLY A 77 6.37 1.21 34.67
N LYS A 78 6.97 0.97 33.49
CA LYS A 78 8.44 0.83 33.33
C LYS A 78 9.09 2.13 32.87
N GLN A 79 10.21 2.49 33.51
CA GLN A 79 11.00 3.69 33.20
C GLN A 79 11.64 3.61 31.80
N GLN A 80 11.47 4.68 31.03
CA GLN A 80 12.10 4.89 29.72
C GLN A 80 13.31 5.83 29.84
N TYR A 81 14.35 5.49 29.07
CA TYR A 81 15.60 6.22 28.94
C TYR A 81 15.82 6.59 27.47
N GLN A 82 16.47 7.72 27.20
CA GLN A 82 16.90 8.14 25.87
C GLN A 82 18.41 8.27 25.83
N CYS A 83 19.08 7.59 24.92
CA CYS A 83 20.52 7.70 24.73
C CYS A 83 20.88 9.07 24.16
N LYS A 84 21.90 9.75 24.70
CA LYS A 84 22.36 11.04 24.16
C LYS A 84 23.22 10.91 22.90
N ASN A 85 23.72 9.71 22.59
CA ASN A 85 24.61 9.49 21.45
C ASN A 85 23.86 9.04 20.18
N CYS A 86 22.80 8.26 20.30
CA CYS A 86 22.05 7.72 19.16
C CYS A 86 20.55 8.03 19.22
N ASP A 87 20.12 8.84 20.19
CA ASP A 87 18.75 9.30 20.43
C ASP A 87 17.66 8.21 20.58
N ILE A 88 18.04 6.94 20.63
CA ILE A 88 17.07 5.85 20.83
C ILE A 88 16.50 5.88 22.24
N ARG A 89 15.24 5.45 22.34
CA ARG A 89 14.58 5.22 23.62
C ARG A 89 14.64 3.75 23.99
N PHE A 90 14.99 3.45 25.23
CA PHE A 90 15.15 2.09 25.73
C PHE A 90 14.66 1.93 27.18
N LEU A 91 14.45 0.68 27.60
CA LEU A 91 13.98 0.33 28.94
C LEU A 91 15.13 -0.20 29.81
N GLU A 92 14.94 -0.16 31.14
CA GLU A 92 15.95 -0.61 32.11
C GLU A 92 16.37 -2.07 31.94
N ASN A 93 15.46 -2.90 31.41
CA ASN A 93 15.78 -4.27 31.03
C ASN A 93 15.96 -4.35 29.50
N PRO A 94 17.18 -4.65 29.00
CA PRO A 94 17.46 -4.66 27.57
C PRO A 94 16.62 -5.66 26.78
N LYS A 95 16.08 -6.71 27.42
CA LYS A 95 15.17 -7.70 26.81
C LYS A 95 13.84 -7.12 26.32
N PHE A 96 13.46 -5.92 26.73
CA PHE A 96 12.21 -5.26 26.34
C PHE A 96 12.42 -3.98 25.54
N THR A 97 13.61 -3.79 24.98
CA THR A 97 13.94 -2.57 24.24
C THR A 97 13.26 -2.53 22.87
N TYR A 98 12.44 -1.51 22.63
CA TYR A 98 11.98 -1.16 21.29
C TYR A 98 13.11 -0.48 20.50
N ILE A 99 13.93 -1.28 19.83
CA ILE A 99 14.84 -0.77 18.80
C ILE A 99 13.95 -0.38 17.61
N LYS A 100 13.91 0.89 17.23
CA LYS A 100 13.43 1.26 15.90
C LYS A 100 14.42 0.64 14.93
N GLU A 101 14.06 -0.50 14.35
CA GLU A 101 14.84 -1.14 13.30
C GLU A 101 15.19 -0.10 12.24
N VAL A 102 16.48 0.19 12.13
CA VAL A 102 17.01 0.94 11.00
C VAL A 102 16.82 0.02 9.80
N VAL A 103 15.98 0.46 8.88
CA VAL A 103 15.77 -0.24 7.62
C VAL A 103 17.07 -0.09 6.83
N THR A 104 17.90 -1.13 6.83
CA THR A 104 19.17 -1.18 6.11
C THR A 104 19.03 -2.12 4.90
N GLY A 105 19.72 -1.81 3.80
CA GLY A 105 19.66 -2.63 2.58
C GLY A 105 18.37 -2.49 1.76
N ILE A 106 17.64 -1.37 1.90
CA ILE A 106 16.50 -1.05 1.03
C ILE A 106 16.76 0.28 0.34
N ASP A 107 16.82 0.24 -0.98
CA ASP A 107 16.93 1.44 -1.81
C ASP A 107 15.55 1.90 -2.29
N CYS A 108 15.36 3.22 -2.42
CA CYS A 108 14.15 3.77 -2.97
C CYS A 108 14.05 3.45 -4.48
N PRO A 109 12.96 2.82 -4.97
CA PRO A 109 12.76 2.49 -6.39
C PRO A 109 12.42 3.71 -7.26
N ASN A 110 12.85 4.91 -6.87
CA ASN A 110 12.57 6.16 -7.57
C ASN A 110 13.76 7.11 -7.58
N CYS A 111 14.63 7.01 -6.59
CA CYS A 111 15.77 7.92 -6.45
C CYS A 111 17.01 7.21 -5.90
N ALA A 112 16.97 5.87 -5.77
CA ALA A 112 18.01 5.03 -5.19
C ALA A 112 18.44 5.39 -3.75
N SER A 113 17.78 6.34 -3.09
CA SER A 113 18.10 6.73 -1.73
C SER A 113 17.87 5.59 -0.72
N GLN A 114 18.82 5.44 0.19
CA GLN A 114 18.76 4.53 1.34
C GLN A 114 18.03 5.14 2.55
N ASN A 115 17.56 6.39 2.44
CA ASN A 115 16.90 7.11 3.52
C ASN A 115 15.42 6.68 3.65
N ILE A 116 15.22 5.42 4.05
CA ILE A 116 13.92 4.76 4.08
C ILE A 116 13.41 4.61 5.52
N LYS A 117 12.10 4.83 5.72
CA LYS A 117 11.39 4.51 6.98
C LYS A 117 10.23 3.56 6.76
N LYS A 118 9.94 2.69 7.72
CA LYS A 118 8.66 1.95 7.76
C LYS A 118 7.49 2.94 7.87
N SER A 119 6.43 2.70 7.10
CA SER A 119 5.27 3.59 6.90
C SER A 119 3.95 2.82 7.05
N GLY A 120 3.82 2.03 8.11
CA GLY A 120 2.59 1.27 8.40
C GLY A 120 2.39 0.08 7.45
N PHE A 121 1.15 -0.43 7.39
CA PHE A 121 0.78 -1.57 6.55
C PHE A 121 -0.31 -1.18 5.57
N ASN A 122 -0.33 -1.80 4.39
CA ASN A 122 -1.44 -1.64 3.45
C ASN A 122 -2.66 -2.50 3.86
N ASN A 123 -3.75 -2.41 3.08
CA ASN A 123 -4.99 -3.17 3.31
C ASN A 123 -4.80 -4.70 3.25
N GLN A 124 -3.71 -5.17 2.63
CA GLN A 124 -3.33 -6.59 2.56
C GLN A 124 -2.35 -6.99 3.68
N ARG A 125 -2.18 -6.14 4.71
CA ARG A 125 -1.23 -6.30 5.83
C ARG A 125 0.24 -6.43 5.41
N LYS A 126 0.63 -5.89 4.24
CA LYS A 126 2.03 -5.82 3.80
C LYS A 126 2.69 -4.53 4.30
N GLN A 127 3.92 -4.65 4.80
CA GLN A 127 4.69 -3.53 5.32
C GLN A 127 4.97 -2.50 4.20
N GLN A 128 4.53 -1.26 4.42
CA GLN A 128 4.86 -0.12 3.57
C GLN A 128 6.13 0.56 4.06
N TYR A 129 6.88 1.13 3.13
CA TYR A 129 8.10 1.89 3.32
C TYR A 129 7.91 3.26 2.68
N ARG A 130 8.52 4.29 3.26
CA ARG A 130 8.52 5.65 2.73
C ARG A 130 9.96 6.14 2.60
N CYS A 131 10.34 6.57 1.40
CA CYS A 131 11.58 7.32 1.19
C CYS A 131 11.43 8.73 1.77
N ARG A 132 12.40 9.21 2.53
CA ARG A 132 12.38 10.57 3.09
C ARG A 132 12.79 11.65 2.10
N ASP A 133 13.55 11.29 1.07
CA ASP A 133 14.09 12.27 0.13
C ASP A 133 13.09 12.59 -0.98
N CYS A 134 12.43 11.57 -1.56
CA CYS A 134 11.42 11.76 -2.61
C CYS A 134 9.97 11.53 -2.14
N ASN A 135 9.76 11.30 -0.84
CA ASN A 135 8.45 11.01 -0.21
C ASN A 135 7.66 9.81 -0.75
N ARG A 136 8.23 9.00 -1.65
CA ARG A 136 7.54 7.85 -2.25
C ARG A 136 7.24 6.78 -1.21
N VAL A 137 6.01 6.27 -1.24
CA VAL A 137 5.58 5.11 -0.46
C VAL A 137 5.62 3.86 -1.36
N PHE A 138 6.19 2.76 -0.89
CA PHE A 138 6.33 1.50 -1.61
C PHE A 138 6.24 0.30 -0.66
N ILE A 139 6.16 -0.92 -1.19
CA ILE A 139 6.27 -2.17 -0.42
C ILE A 139 7.46 -2.95 -0.98
N LEU A 140 8.16 -3.71 -0.14
CA LEU A 140 9.12 -4.69 -0.63
C LEU A 140 8.37 -5.83 -1.32
N ASN A 141 8.92 -6.33 -2.42
CA ASN A 141 8.33 -7.41 -3.21
C ASN A 141 6.85 -7.15 -3.53
N PRO A 142 6.55 -6.05 -4.25
CA PRO A 142 5.17 -5.76 -4.61
C PRO A 142 4.62 -6.89 -5.44
N THR A 143 3.56 -7.54 -4.95
CA THR A 143 2.79 -8.51 -5.76
C THR A 143 2.04 -7.83 -6.90
N GLN A 144 1.94 -6.50 -6.89
CA GLN A 144 1.43 -5.73 -8.00
C GLN A 144 2.59 -5.32 -8.90
N GLU A 145 2.72 -6.06 -9.99
CA GLU A 145 3.46 -5.66 -11.17
C GLU A 145 2.85 -4.39 -11.75
N SER A 146 3.59 -3.29 -11.72
CA SER A 146 3.21 -2.00 -12.29
C SER A 146 4.37 -1.44 -13.10
N SER A 147 4.07 -0.56 -14.06
CA SER A 147 5.07 0.07 -14.93
C SER A 147 6.19 0.70 -14.10
N LYS A 148 5.83 1.37 -13.01
CA LYS A 148 6.75 2.09 -12.11
C LYS A 148 7.77 1.23 -11.35
N ASN A 149 7.63 -0.09 -11.36
CA ASN A 149 8.54 -1.02 -10.68
C ASN A 149 9.24 -1.98 -11.66
N LEU A 150 8.82 -2.02 -12.92
CA LEU A 150 9.30 -3.00 -13.91
C LEU A 150 9.91 -2.36 -15.15
N LEU A 151 9.53 -1.13 -15.48
CA LEU A 151 10.11 -0.40 -16.60
C LEU A 151 11.34 0.39 -16.14
N PRO A 152 12.43 0.42 -16.93
CA PRO A 152 13.57 1.32 -16.73
C PRO A 152 13.15 2.79 -16.75
N ASP A 153 13.87 3.64 -16.01
CA ASP A 153 13.54 5.07 -15.83
C ASP A 153 13.59 5.91 -17.13
N ASN A 154 14.18 5.40 -18.22
CA ASN A 154 14.31 6.07 -19.53
C ASN A 154 13.93 5.17 -20.73
N ILE A 155 12.97 4.27 -20.55
CA ILE A 155 12.53 3.38 -21.64
C ILE A 155 11.88 4.18 -22.79
N THR A 156 12.22 3.85 -24.03
CA THR A 156 11.54 4.40 -25.22
C THR A 156 10.16 3.75 -25.40
N LEU A 157 9.29 4.36 -26.21
CA LEU A 157 7.97 3.79 -26.50
C LEU A 157 8.08 2.44 -27.20
N GLU A 158 9.01 2.32 -28.14
CA GLU A 158 9.27 1.11 -28.92
C GLU A 158 9.75 -0.02 -28.01
N GLU A 159 10.73 0.24 -27.14
CA GLU A 159 11.20 -0.75 -26.18
C GLU A 159 10.10 -1.16 -25.20
N MET A 160 9.28 -0.21 -24.75
CA MET A 160 8.17 -0.50 -23.82
C MET A 160 7.17 -1.50 -24.43
N PHE A 161 6.94 -1.45 -25.74
CA PHE A 161 6.00 -2.37 -26.38
C PHE A 161 6.43 -3.84 -26.35
N GLU A 162 7.73 -4.10 -26.19
CA GLU A 162 8.26 -5.45 -25.99
C GLU A 162 7.88 -6.03 -24.61
N TYR A 163 7.67 -5.17 -23.61
CA TYR A 163 7.24 -5.57 -22.28
C TYR A 163 5.74 -5.90 -22.23
N ASP A 164 5.36 -6.68 -21.21
CA ASP A 164 3.97 -7.03 -20.93
C ASP A 164 3.25 -5.98 -20.08
N ILE A 165 3.95 -4.91 -19.67
CA ILE A 165 3.40 -3.87 -18.82
C ILE A 165 3.81 -2.52 -19.37
N TRP A 166 2.82 -1.72 -19.75
CA TRP A 166 3.04 -0.40 -20.33
C TRP A 166 2.65 0.69 -19.36
N ASP A 167 3.40 1.79 -19.38
CA ASP A 167 3.01 3.00 -18.65
C ASP A 167 1.96 3.77 -19.47
N ALA A 168 0.83 4.07 -18.85
CA ALA A 168 -0.23 4.84 -19.50
C ALA A 168 0.26 6.25 -19.87
N LYS A 169 1.12 6.88 -19.04
CA LYS A 169 1.64 8.22 -19.31
C LYS A 169 2.60 8.25 -20.49
N ALA A 170 3.42 7.21 -20.66
CA ALA A 170 4.31 7.10 -21.81
C ALA A 170 3.51 7.13 -23.13
N LEU A 171 2.33 6.52 -23.14
CA LEU A 171 1.38 6.55 -24.27
C LEU A 171 0.62 7.87 -24.44
N GLY A 172 0.96 8.92 -23.66
CA GLY A 172 0.22 10.18 -23.66
C GLY A 172 -1.16 10.10 -22.99
N LEU A 173 -1.49 9.00 -22.31
CA LEU A 173 -2.79 8.82 -21.68
C LEU A 173 -2.80 9.46 -20.27
N LYS A 174 -3.91 10.12 -19.94
CA LYS A 174 -4.15 10.59 -18.58
C LYS A 174 -4.48 9.40 -17.67
N PRO A 175 -3.71 9.17 -16.58
CA PRO A 175 -4.06 8.14 -15.61
C PRO A 175 -5.41 8.44 -14.96
N THR A 176 -6.20 7.40 -14.71
CA THR A 176 -7.47 7.58 -14.00
C THR A 176 -7.18 7.75 -12.50
N ILE A 177 -7.27 8.99 -12.00
CA ILE A 177 -6.91 9.34 -10.62
C ILE A 177 -7.80 8.62 -9.59
N SER A 178 -9.08 8.41 -9.93
CA SER A 178 -10.05 7.73 -9.05
C SER A 178 -9.77 6.24 -8.88
N SER A 179 -9.32 5.55 -9.94
CA SER A 179 -9.07 4.12 -9.92
C SER A 179 -7.58 3.73 -9.85
N GLY A 180 -6.69 4.72 -9.91
CA GLY A 180 -5.24 4.50 -9.83
C GLY A 180 -4.67 3.70 -10.99
N HIS A 181 -5.29 3.75 -12.16
CA HIS A 181 -4.81 3.06 -13.35
C HIS A 181 -3.67 3.84 -14.01
N TYR A 182 -2.44 3.46 -13.67
CA TYR A 182 -1.21 4.02 -14.24
C TYR A 182 -0.55 3.07 -15.26
N SER A 183 -0.97 1.81 -15.30
CA SER A 183 -0.33 0.80 -16.14
C SER A 183 -1.35 -0.07 -16.88
N LEU A 184 -0.97 -0.52 -18.07
CA LEU A 184 -1.70 -1.49 -18.89
C LEU A 184 -0.94 -2.82 -18.80
N ASN A 185 -1.53 -3.85 -18.20
CA ASN A 185 -0.83 -5.08 -17.84
C ASN A 185 -1.39 -6.31 -18.58
N PHE A 186 -0.56 -6.90 -19.44
CA PHE A 186 -0.83 -8.05 -20.30
C PHE A 186 -0.23 -9.38 -19.78
N SER A 187 0.51 -9.36 -18.66
CA SER A 187 1.23 -10.53 -18.11
C SER A 187 0.33 -11.76 -17.88
N ARG A 188 -0.96 -11.53 -17.62
CA ARG A 188 -1.95 -12.57 -17.32
C ARG A 188 -2.47 -13.30 -18.57
N ILE A 189 -2.20 -12.77 -19.76
CA ILE A 189 -2.57 -13.41 -21.02
C ILE A 189 -1.53 -14.48 -21.31
N LYS A 190 -1.92 -15.76 -21.27
CA LYS A 190 -0.96 -16.86 -21.41
C LYS A 190 -0.64 -17.20 -22.87
N SER A 191 -1.64 -17.15 -23.74
CA SER A 191 -1.46 -17.45 -25.16
C SER A 191 -0.66 -16.32 -25.84
N SER A 192 0.43 -16.68 -26.52
CA SER A 192 1.31 -15.73 -27.20
C SER A 192 0.57 -14.97 -28.30
N TRP A 193 -0.17 -15.66 -29.17
CA TRP A 193 -0.91 -15.04 -30.26
C TRP A 193 -1.96 -14.04 -29.73
N LEU A 194 -2.64 -14.39 -28.63
CA LEU A 194 -3.68 -13.56 -28.04
C LEU A 194 -3.06 -12.33 -27.39
N LYS A 195 -1.92 -12.50 -26.72
CA LYS A 195 -1.18 -11.41 -26.08
C LYS A 195 -0.70 -10.40 -27.12
N GLU A 196 -0.05 -10.86 -28.19
CA GLU A 196 0.45 -9.99 -29.25
C GLU A 196 -0.67 -9.23 -29.96
N ALA A 197 -1.76 -9.91 -30.30
CA ALA A 197 -2.93 -9.26 -30.89
C ALA A 197 -3.56 -8.23 -29.93
N SER A 198 -3.58 -8.52 -28.63
CA SER A 198 -4.11 -7.62 -27.61
C SER A 198 -3.22 -6.39 -27.41
N LYS A 199 -1.90 -6.55 -27.42
CA LYS A 199 -0.95 -5.44 -27.39
C LYS A 199 -1.19 -4.51 -28.59
N LYS A 200 -1.25 -5.06 -29.81
CA LYS A 200 -1.56 -4.28 -31.04
C LYS A 200 -2.90 -3.57 -30.94
N TRP A 201 -3.94 -4.26 -30.47
CA TRP A 201 -5.26 -3.68 -30.30
C TRP A 201 -5.29 -2.52 -29.31
N ILE A 202 -4.67 -2.68 -28.14
CA ILE A 202 -4.63 -1.64 -27.12
C ILE A 202 -3.77 -0.46 -27.57
N ARG A 203 -2.67 -0.69 -28.28
CA ARG A 203 -1.86 0.38 -28.90
C ARG A 203 -2.70 1.19 -29.90
N TYR A 204 -3.44 0.51 -30.78
CA TYR A 204 -4.36 1.18 -31.70
C TYR A 204 -5.42 1.98 -30.96
N LYS A 205 -6.08 1.39 -29.95
CA LYS A 205 -7.12 2.09 -29.19
C LYS A 205 -6.62 3.30 -28.42
N ALA A 206 -5.42 3.21 -27.84
CA ALA A 206 -4.75 4.34 -27.23
C ALA A 206 -4.56 5.49 -28.24
N SER A 207 -4.09 5.18 -29.45
CA SER A 207 -3.90 6.18 -30.52
C SER A 207 -5.20 6.82 -31.00
N THR A 208 -6.33 6.10 -30.93
CA THR A 208 -7.66 6.64 -31.30
C THR A 208 -8.34 7.46 -30.19
N GLY A 209 -7.65 7.73 -29.08
CA GLY A 209 -8.15 8.58 -27.99
C GLY A 209 -8.97 7.86 -26.92
N GLU A 210 -8.93 6.53 -26.85
CA GLU A 210 -9.59 5.81 -25.75
C GLU A 210 -8.89 6.08 -24.40
N LYS A 211 -9.70 6.26 -23.36
CA LYS A 211 -9.21 6.58 -22.00
C LYS A 211 -8.58 5.37 -21.33
N THR A 212 -7.60 5.62 -20.45
CA THR A 212 -6.87 4.59 -19.68
C THR A 212 -7.78 3.57 -19.00
N GLY A 213 -8.84 4.02 -18.31
CA GLY A 213 -9.78 3.11 -17.64
C GLY A 213 -10.54 2.19 -18.59
N THR A 214 -10.86 2.66 -19.80
CA THR A 214 -11.49 1.83 -20.84
C THR A 214 -10.51 0.78 -21.35
N LEU A 215 -9.26 1.15 -21.63
CA LEU A 215 -8.21 0.22 -22.05
C LEU A 215 -7.94 -0.86 -21.00
N VAL A 216 -7.87 -0.50 -19.71
CA VAL A 216 -7.74 -1.48 -18.61
C VAL A 216 -8.93 -2.45 -18.59
N SER A 217 -10.14 -1.95 -18.84
CA SER A 217 -11.35 -2.78 -18.90
C SER A 217 -11.34 -3.72 -20.11
N LYS A 218 -10.84 -3.27 -21.27
CA LYS A 218 -10.61 -4.10 -22.46
C LYS A 218 -9.60 -5.22 -22.19
N ILE A 219 -8.46 -4.90 -21.58
CA ILE A 219 -7.46 -5.89 -21.17
C ILE A 219 -8.06 -6.89 -20.18
N ARG A 220 -8.89 -6.44 -19.24
CA ARG A 220 -9.58 -7.33 -18.29
C ARG A 220 -10.52 -8.31 -19.00
N THR A 221 -11.25 -7.87 -20.03
CA THR A 221 -12.06 -8.77 -20.88
C THR A 221 -11.18 -9.83 -21.54
N ILE A 222 -10.05 -9.44 -22.13
CA ILE A 222 -9.12 -10.40 -22.74
C ILE A 222 -8.54 -11.36 -21.69
N ASN A 223 -8.20 -10.90 -20.49
CA ASN A 223 -7.72 -11.78 -19.43
C ASN A 223 -8.77 -12.84 -19.04
N CYS A 224 -10.06 -12.47 -19.04
CA CYS A 224 -11.16 -13.42 -18.81
C CYS A 224 -11.20 -14.48 -19.92
N PHE A 225 -11.11 -14.04 -21.18
CA PHE A 225 -11.08 -14.95 -22.32
C PHE A 225 -9.82 -15.83 -22.34
N SER A 226 -8.65 -15.28 -22.04
CA SER A 226 -7.39 -16.03 -21.94
C SER A 226 -7.45 -17.07 -20.84
N LYS A 227 -8.11 -16.79 -19.70
CA LYS A 227 -8.34 -17.76 -18.64
C LYS A 227 -9.23 -18.90 -19.15
N PHE A 228 -10.34 -18.59 -19.80
CA PHE A 228 -11.21 -19.59 -20.43
C PHE A 228 -10.45 -20.48 -21.42
N ILE A 229 -9.66 -19.90 -22.33
CA ILE A 229 -8.82 -20.69 -23.25
C ILE A 229 -7.85 -21.58 -22.47
N SER A 230 -7.19 -21.05 -21.44
CA SER A 230 -6.22 -21.84 -20.68
C SER A 230 -6.85 -23.01 -19.94
N ASP A 231 -8.07 -22.83 -19.44
CA ASP A 231 -8.76 -23.82 -18.62
C ASP A 231 -9.46 -24.90 -19.48
N TYR A 232 -9.97 -24.54 -20.66
CA TYR A 232 -10.79 -25.43 -21.50
C TYR A 232 -10.19 -25.78 -22.87
N HIS A 233 -9.32 -24.94 -23.41
CA HIS A 233 -8.77 -25.04 -24.78
C HIS A 233 -7.27 -24.67 -24.86
N PRO A 234 -6.37 -25.30 -24.08
CA PRO A 234 -4.99 -24.83 -23.89
C PRO A 234 -4.15 -24.81 -25.17
N SER A 235 -4.47 -25.66 -26.16
CA SER A 235 -3.75 -25.76 -27.44
C SER A 235 -4.41 -25.01 -28.60
N LEU A 236 -5.42 -24.17 -28.32
CA LEU A 236 -6.22 -23.48 -29.33
C LEU A 236 -5.38 -22.53 -30.19
N LYS A 237 -5.40 -22.76 -31.50
CA LYS A 237 -4.77 -21.88 -32.49
C LYS A 237 -5.75 -20.80 -32.96
N PRO A 238 -5.25 -19.63 -33.43
CA PRO A 238 -6.13 -18.54 -33.86
C PRO A 238 -7.14 -18.92 -34.94
N LYS A 239 -6.72 -19.72 -35.93
CA LYS A 239 -7.58 -20.17 -37.04
C LYS A 239 -8.68 -21.14 -36.62
N GLU A 240 -8.56 -21.74 -35.44
CA GLU A 240 -9.54 -22.68 -34.88
C GLU A 240 -10.63 -21.95 -34.08
N ILE A 241 -10.49 -20.62 -33.91
CA ILE A 241 -11.54 -19.82 -33.26
C ILE A 241 -12.74 -19.75 -34.18
N ASP A 242 -13.80 -20.39 -33.73
CA ASP A 242 -15.08 -20.43 -34.40
C ASP A 242 -16.22 -20.00 -33.48
N ARG A 243 -17.43 -20.06 -34.02
CA ARG A 243 -18.64 -19.72 -33.26
C ARG A 243 -18.84 -20.64 -32.06
N LYS A 244 -18.50 -21.93 -32.16
CA LYS A 244 -18.69 -22.92 -31.11
C LYS A 244 -17.82 -22.61 -29.88
N ILE A 245 -16.57 -22.21 -30.08
CA ILE A 245 -15.68 -21.77 -28.99
C ILE A 245 -16.24 -20.52 -28.31
N VAL A 246 -16.78 -19.57 -29.07
CA VAL A 246 -17.39 -18.36 -28.50
C VAL A 246 -18.65 -18.67 -27.70
N GLU A 247 -19.53 -19.55 -28.18
CA GLU A 247 -20.70 -19.98 -27.42
C GLU A 247 -20.32 -20.64 -26.09
N GLN A 248 -19.29 -21.47 -26.08
CA GLN A 248 -18.73 -22.03 -24.85
C GLN A 248 -18.17 -20.93 -23.93
N TYR A 249 -17.49 -19.93 -24.47
CA TYR A 249 -17.02 -18.80 -23.67
C TYR A 249 -18.19 -18.02 -23.04
N LEU A 250 -19.27 -17.79 -23.78
CA LEU A 250 -20.46 -17.10 -23.27
C LEU A 250 -21.15 -17.88 -22.14
N LEU A 251 -21.12 -19.21 -22.21
CA LEU A 251 -21.71 -20.10 -21.20
C LEU A 251 -20.82 -20.26 -19.95
N TYR A 252 -19.53 -20.51 -20.14
CA TYR A 252 -18.62 -20.96 -19.06
C TYR A 252 -17.53 -19.95 -18.73
N GLY A 253 -17.11 -19.13 -19.70
CA GLY A 253 -15.98 -18.21 -19.56
C GLY A 253 -16.34 -16.88 -18.89
N ILE A 254 -17.61 -16.50 -18.89
CA ILE A 254 -18.11 -15.32 -18.18
C ILE A 254 -18.77 -15.78 -16.87
N SER A 255 -18.29 -15.25 -15.75
CA SER A 255 -18.81 -15.66 -14.43
C SER A 255 -20.34 -15.50 -14.34
N PRO A 256 -21.07 -16.54 -13.87
CA PRO A 256 -22.52 -16.51 -13.77
C PRO A 256 -23.01 -15.42 -12.83
N ASN A 257 -22.20 -15.04 -11.83
CA ASN A 257 -22.52 -14.05 -10.80
C ASN A 257 -22.39 -12.59 -11.27
N LEU A 258 -21.97 -12.35 -12.51
CA LEU A 258 -21.88 -10.99 -13.06
C LEU A 258 -23.26 -10.44 -13.43
N GLU A 259 -23.45 -9.15 -13.12
CA GLU A 259 -24.62 -8.39 -13.58
C GLU A 259 -24.72 -8.37 -15.11
N ALA A 260 -25.95 -8.37 -15.63
CA ALA A 260 -26.22 -8.39 -17.07
C ALA A 260 -25.52 -7.24 -17.82
N SER A 261 -25.47 -6.05 -17.22
CA SER A 261 -24.76 -4.89 -17.78
C SER A 261 -23.26 -5.15 -17.93
N THR A 262 -22.64 -5.82 -16.94
CA THR A 262 -21.21 -6.16 -16.95
C THR A 262 -20.92 -7.25 -17.96
N LYS A 263 -21.76 -8.29 -18.03
CA LYS A 263 -21.67 -9.34 -19.05
C LYS A 263 -21.73 -8.75 -20.46
N ALA A 264 -22.72 -7.90 -20.74
CA ALA A 264 -22.85 -7.22 -22.02
C ALA A 264 -21.63 -6.34 -22.36
N HIS A 265 -20.99 -5.73 -21.35
CA HIS A 265 -19.77 -4.95 -21.55
C HIS A 265 -18.59 -5.84 -22.00
N TYR A 266 -18.39 -6.99 -21.35
CA TYR A 266 -17.33 -7.93 -21.73
C TYR A 266 -17.56 -8.52 -23.12
N ILE A 267 -18.80 -8.91 -23.43
CA ILE A 267 -19.17 -9.45 -24.75
C ILE A 267 -18.90 -8.41 -25.85
N ASN A 268 -19.28 -7.16 -25.64
CA ASN A 268 -19.05 -6.09 -26.63
C ASN A 268 -17.56 -5.79 -26.84
N PHE A 269 -16.73 -5.81 -25.80
CA PHE A 269 -15.29 -5.61 -25.96
C PHE A 269 -14.62 -6.78 -26.66
N LEU A 270 -15.04 -8.01 -26.35
CA LEU A 270 -14.51 -9.19 -27.06
C LEU A 270 -14.94 -9.17 -28.53
N LYS A 271 -16.18 -8.75 -28.82
CA LYS A 271 -16.66 -8.54 -30.19
C LYS A 271 -15.77 -7.54 -30.95
N GLN A 272 -15.54 -6.35 -30.38
CA GLN A 272 -14.66 -5.34 -30.98
C GLN A 272 -13.26 -5.88 -31.22
N PHE A 273 -12.69 -6.62 -30.27
CA PHE A 273 -11.38 -7.23 -30.42
C PHE A 273 -11.32 -8.17 -31.63
N PHE A 274 -12.29 -9.08 -31.78
CA PHE A 274 -12.31 -10.00 -32.92
C PHE A 274 -12.54 -9.27 -34.25
N GLU A 275 -13.46 -8.32 -34.30
CA GLU A 275 -13.71 -7.54 -35.51
C GLU A 275 -12.46 -6.76 -35.97
N GLU A 276 -11.70 -6.21 -35.02
CA GLU A 276 -10.46 -5.50 -35.31
C GLU A 276 -9.29 -6.43 -35.64
N CYS A 277 -9.22 -7.61 -34.99
CA CYS A 277 -8.26 -8.64 -35.38
C CYS A 277 -8.49 -9.13 -36.82
N ILE A 278 -9.75 -9.25 -37.26
CA ILE A 278 -10.09 -9.59 -38.65
C ILE A 278 -9.73 -8.43 -39.58
N ARG A 279 -10.09 -7.19 -39.21
CA ARG A 279 -9.88 -5.99 -40.04
C ARG A 279 -8.42 -5.70 -40.30
N TYR A 280 -7.56 -5.83 -39.28
CA TYR A 280 -6.14 -5.46 -39.36
C TYR A 280 -5.20 -6.67 -39.39
N ASP A 281 -5.76 -7.89 -39.49
CA ASP A 281 -5.02 -9.15 -39.55
C ASP A 281 -4.01 -9.34 -38.40
N TRP A 282 -4.38 -9.00 -37.17
CA TRP A 282 -3.45 -9.07 -36.03
C TRP A 282 -3.22 -10.48 -35.48
N ALA A 283 -4.14 -11.41 -35.73
CA ALA A 283 -4.13 -12.74 -35.14
C ALA A 283 -4.38 -13.89 -36.12
N ASN A 284 -4.66 -13.62 -37.41
CA ASN A 284 -5.06 -14.65 -38.39
C ASN A 284 -6.19 -15.56 -37.87
N ILE A 285 -7.21 -14.95 -37.27
CA ILE A 285 -8.41 -15.64 -36.82
C ILE A 285 -9.38 -15.85 -37.99
N THR A 286 -10.35 -16.74 -37.80
CA THR A 286 -11.40 -16.97 -38.80
C THR A 286 -12.13 -15.67 -39.13
N ARG A 287 -12.32 -15.40 -40.43
CA ARG A 287 -12.93 -14.15 -40.93
C ARG A 287 -14.46 -14.09 -40.74
N GLN A 288 -15.07 -15.14 -40.20
CA GLN A 288 -16.49 -15.16 -39.89
C GLN A 288 -16.83 -14.25 -38.71
N GLN A 289 -18.05 -13.73 -38.69
CA GLN A 289 -18.52 -12.98 -37.52
C GLN A 289 -18.73 -13.92 -36.34
N LEU A 290 -18.03 -13.66 -35.22
CA LEU A 290 -18.03 -14.55 -34.06
C LEU A 290 -19.06 -14.17 -32.99
N ILE A 291 -19.37 -12.88 -32.84
CA ILE A 291 -20.27 -12.35 -31.80
C ILE A 291 -21.30 -11.40 -32.43
N TYR A 292 -22.57 -11.63 -32.10
CA TYR A 292 -23.72 -10.85 -32.56
C TYR A 292 -24.29 -9.98 -31.44
N SER A 293 -25.10 -8.99 -31.79
CA SER A 293 -25.78 -8.14 -30.80
C SER A 293 -26.76 -8.92 -29.91
N SER A 294 -27.36 -9.98 -30.45
CA SER A 294 -28.27 -10.90 -29.73
C SER A 294 -27.59 -11.71 -28.62
N ASP A 295 -26.27 -11.87 -28.67
CA ASP A 295 -25.52 -12.58 -27.62
C ASP A 295 -25.46 -11.79 -26.30
N CYS A 296 -25.69 -10.48 -26.36
CA CYS A 296 -25.67 -9.63 -25.17
C CYS A 296 -26.97 -9.83 -24.35
N PRO A 297 -26.86 -10.06 -23.03
CA PRO A 297 -28.05 -10.17 -22.19
C PRO A 297 -28.84 -8.85 -22.16
N LYS A 298 -30.17 -8.97 -22.10
CA LYS A 298 -31.06 -7.81 -21.99
C LYS A 298 -30.76 -7.03 -20.73
N ARG A 299 -30.51 -5.73 -20.89
CA ARG A 299 -30.23 -4.83 -19.76
C ARG A 299 -31.55 -4.45 -19.09
N LYS A 300 -31.66 -4.73 -17.79
CA LYS A 300 -32.73 -4.15 -16.97
C LYS A 300 -32.45 -2.66 -16.81
N LYS A 301 -33.47 -1.81 -16.96
CA LYS A 301 -33.35 -0.40 -16.61
C LYS A 301 -33.17 -0.30 -15.09
N SER A 302 -32.04 0.21 -14.64
CA SER A 302 -31.82 0.47 -13.22
C SER A 302 -32.50 1.78 -12.84
N LEU A 303 -33.35 1.74 -11.82
CA LEU A 303 -33.85 2.96 -11.20
C LEU A 303 -32.71 3.58 -10.36
N PRO A 304 -32.63 4.92 -10.29
CA PRO A 304 -31.73 5.59 -9.35
C PRO A 304 -31.98 5.09 -7.93
N LYS A 305 -30.90 4.73 -7.22
CA LYS A 305 -30.99 4.36 -5.80
C LYS A 305 -31.02 5.64 -4.98
N PHE A 306 -32.18 6.01 -4.48
CA PHE A 306 -32.32 7.15 -3.57
C PHE A 306 -31.71 6.81 -2.19
N ILE A 307 -31.16 7.83 -1.53
CA ILE A 307 -30.65 7.71 -0.16
C ILE A 307 -31.80 8.13 0.76
N PRO A 308 -32.37 7.24 1.58
CA PRO A 308 -33.49 7.59 2.44
C PRO A 308 -33.19 8.79 3.36
N ASP A 309 -34.18 9.64 3.62
CA ASP A 309 -34.01 10.89 4.39
C ASP A 309 -33.41 10.65 5.79
N HIS A 310 -33.79 9.55 6.45
CA HIS A 310 -33.23 9.21 7.76
C HIS A 310 -31.73 8.90 7.70
N VAL A 311 -31.22 8.34 6.59
CA VAL A 311 -29.79 8.08 6.39
C VAL A 311 -29.06 9.39 6.11
N ILE A 312 -29.66 10.30 5.36
CA ILE A 312 -29.11 11.64 5.13
C ILE A 312 -29.00 12.39 6.46
N LYS A 313 -30.04 12.35 7.30
CA LYS A 313 -30.04 12.96 8.62
C LYS A 313 -28.94 12.36 9.51
N GLN A 314 -28.81 11.04 9.54
CA GLN A 314 -27.71 10.38 10.25
C GLN A 314 -26.33 10.83 9.76
N LEU A 315 -26.15 11.03 8.45
CA LEU A 315 -24.91 11.55 7.91
C LEU A 315 -24.65 12.98 8.41
N GLU A 316 -25.65 13.87 8.32
CA GLU A 316 -25.57 15.26 8.78
C GLU A 316 -25.21 15.38 10.26
N ASP A 317 -25.90 14.64 11.13
CA ASP A 317 -25.68 14.61 12.58
C ASP A 317 -24.26 14.14 12.97
N ASN A 318 -23.56 13.46 12.05
CA ASN A 318 -22.24 12.86 12.29
C ASN A 318 -21.12 13.47 11.40
N LEU A 319 -21.40 14.50 10.59
CA LEU A 319 -20.40 15.11 9.71
C LEU A 319 -19.17 15.59 10.48
N GLN A 320 -19.37 16.12 11.69
CA GLN A 320 -18.32 16.65 12.57
C GLN A 320 -17.18 15.67 12.90
N TYR A 321 -17.41 14.36 12.75
CA TYR A 321 -16.37 13.35 12.98
C TYR A 321 -15.45 13.14 11.77
N LEU A 322 -15.76 13.74 10.62
CA LEU A 322 -14.97 13.63 9.39
C LEU A 322 -13.95 14.78 9.28
N PRO A 323 -12.84 14.59 8.55
CA PRO A 323 -11.92 15.69 8.27
C PRO A 323 -12.61 16.82 7.50
N ALA A 324 -12.29 18.08 7.82
CA ALA A 324 -12.90 19.26 7.18
C ALA A 324 -12.96 19.21 5.63
N PRO A 325 -11.90 18.78 4.90
CA PRO A 325 -11.98 18.66 3.43
C PRO A 325 -13.04 17.65 2.96
N ILE A 326 -13.26 16.58 3.73
CA ILE A 326 -14.26 15.54 3.42
C ILE A 326 -15.66 16.08 3.67
N ILE A 327 -15.86 16.81 4.76
CA ILE A 327 -17.13 17.50 5.05
C ILE A 327 -17.48 18.44 3.89
N CYS A 328 -16.53 19.29 3.48
CA CYS A 328 -16.71 20.22 2.36
C CYS A 328 -17.09 19.49 1.06
N MET A 329 -16.37 18.41 0.71
CA MET A 329 -16.71 17.60 -0.46
C MET A 329 -18.12 16.99 -0.38
N ILE A 330 -18.54 16.48 0.79
CA ILE A 330 -19.88 15.91 0.96
C ILE A 330 -20.97 16.98 0.76
N LYS A 331 -20.81 18.15 1.38
CA LYS A 331 -21.72 19.28 1.21
C LYS A 331 -21.83 19.66 -0.27
N MET A 332 -20.69 19.80 -0.95
CA MET A 332 -20.66 20.13 -2.37
C MET A 332 -21.32 19.09 -3.25
N LEU A 333 -21.07 17.79 -3.04
CA LEU A 333 -21.71 16.75 -3.83
C LEU A 333 -23.23 16.71 -3.64
N ARG A 334 -23.72 17.00 -2.43
CA ARG A 334 -25.15 17.03 -2.14
C ARG A 334 -25.85 18.23 -2.78
N GLU A 335 -25.22 19.40 -2.71
CA GLU A 335 -25.78 20.63 -3.24
C GLU A 335 -25.74 20.68 -4.77
N THR A 336 -24.60 20.31 -5.35
CA THR A 336 -24.36 20.49 -6.79
C THR A 336 -24.70 19.26 -7.64
N GLY A 337 -24.79 18.08 -7.02
CA GLY A 337 -25.04 16.82 -7.72
C GLY A 337 -23.94 16.38 -8.71
N VAL A 338 -22.76 17.02 -8.67
CA VAL A 338 -21.65 16.69 -9.59
C VAL A 338 -21.04 15.32 -9.27
N ARG A 339 -20.32 14.73 -10.24
CA ARG A 339 -19.64 13.46 -9.99
C ARG A 339 -18.49 13.68 -9.02
N ALA A 340 -18.30 12.76 -8.07
CA ALA A 340 -17.19 12.80 -7.12
C ALA A 340 -15.81 12.92 -7.79
N SER A 341 -15.64 12.30 -8.97
CA SER A 341 -14.41 12.44 -9.76
C SER A 341 -14.21 13.84 -10.33
N GLU A 342 -15.28 14.49 -10.78
CA GLU A 342 -15.23 15.86 -11.33
C GLU A 342 -14.89 16.86 -10.22
N LEU A 343 -15.50 16.72 -9.04
CA LEU A 343 -15.19 17.55 -7.88
C LEU A 343 -13.72 17.39 -7.44
N LYS A 344 -13.20 16.16 -7.42
CA LYS A 344 -11.80 15.89 -7.03
C LYS A 344 -10.78 16.53 -7.98
N GLU A 345 -11.16 16.78 -9.23
CA GLU A 345 -10.30 17.32 -10.28
C GLU A 345 -10.48 18.84 -10.47
N THR A 346 -11.29 19.49 -9.62
CA THR A 346 -11.46 20.94 -9.65
C THR A 346 -10.15 21.69 -9.39
N LYS A 347 -9.99 22.83 -10.08
CA LYS A 347 -8.84 23.72 -9.93
C LYS A 347 -8.91 24.46 -8.59
N PHE A 348 -7.76 24.89 -8.06
CA PHE A 348 -7.70 25.60 -6.78
C PHE A 348 -8.51 26.92 -6.78
N ASN A 349 -8.54 27.63 -7.89
CA ASN A 349 -9.27 28.89 -8.07
C ASN A 349 -10.66 28.70 -8.72
N CYS A 350 -11.35 27.59 -8.40
CA CYS A 350 -12.64 27.26 -8.98
C CYS A 350 -13.83 28.02 -8.36
N ILE A 351 -13.63 28.77 -7.28
CA ILE A 351 -14.70 29.49 -6.58
C ILE A 351 -14.62 30.98 -6.93
N ARG A 352 -15.78 31.57 -7.25
CA ARG A 352 -15.93 33.00 -7.53
C ARG A 352 -17.20 33.55 -6.90
N GLN A 353 -17.21 34.85 -6.62
CA GLN A 353 -18.38 35.58 -6.17
C GLN A 353 -18.84 36.52 -7.29
N ASP A 354 -20.14 36.62 -7.53
CA ASP A 354 -20.69 37.60 -8.48
C ASP A 354 -20.91 38.97 -7.85
N SER A 355 -21.36 39.94 -8.65
CA SER A 355 -21.64 41.31 -8.21
C SER A 355 -22.79 41.41 -7.21
N GLU A 356 -23.65 40.39 -7.13
CA GLU A 356 -24.77 40.33 -6.19
C GLU A 356 -24.38 39.64 -4.86
N GLY A 357 -23.15 39.13 -4.78
CA GLY A 357 -22.61 38.47 -3.59
C GLY A 357 -22.87 36.96 -3.53
N SER A 358 -23.44 36.36 -4.59
CA SER A 358 -23.65 34.91 -4.66
C SER A 358 -22.36 34.18 -5.03
N TRP A 359 -22.17 32.99 -4.47
CA TRP A 359 -20.98 32.17 -4.69
C TRP A 359 -21.22 31.12 -5.77
N TRP A 360 -20.20 30.89 -6.58
CA TRP A 360 -20.24 29.98 -7.72
C TRP A 360 -19.00 29.10 -7.73
N ILE A 361 -19.18 27.84 -8.16
CA ILE A 361 -18.08 26.90 -8.43
C ILE A 361 -18.03 26.56 -9.92
N ASP A 362 -16.85 26.70 -10.50
CA ASP A 362 -16.54 26.39 -11.90
C ASP A 362 -15.89 25.00 -11.98
N ILE A 363 -16.55 24.08 -12.70
CA ILE A 363 -16.18 22.66 -12.78
C ILE A 363 -16.14 22.21 -14.24
N TYR A 364 -15.08 21.50 -14.63
CA TYR A 364 -15.00 20.86 -15.93
C TYR A 364 -15.61 19.45 -15.89
N GLN A 365 -16.63 19.19 -16.71
CA GLN A 365 -17.25 17.87 -16.85
C GLN A 365 -16.57 17.05 -17.93
N GLU A 366 -15.64 16.16 -17.55
CA GLU A 366 -14.86 15.37 -18.51
C GLU A 366 -15.73 14.55 -19.47
N LYS A 367 -16.82 13.94 -18.97
CA LYS A 367 -17.70 13.08 -19.79
C LYS A 367 -18.43 13.86 -20.88
N MET A 368 -18.74 15.13 -20.61
CA MET A 368 -19.49 16.00 -21.52
C MET A 368 -18.57 16.98 -22.27
N SER A 369 -17.27 16.98 -21.94
CA SER A 369 -16.26 17.90 -22.46
C SER A 369 -16.69 19.37 -22.42
N LYS A 370 -17.22 19.83 -21.28
CA LYS A 370 -17.68 21.21 -21.10
C LYS A 370 -17.38 21.74 -19.70
N ASP A 371 -17.17 23.04 -19.60
CA ASP A 371 -17.17 23.77 -18.33
C ASP A 371 -18.61 24.07 -17.90
N ILE A 372 -18.87 23.98 -16.59
CA ILE A 372 -20.12 24.38 -15.97
C ILE A 372 -19.82 25.29 -14.78
N SER A 373 -20.72 26.23 -14.52
CA SER A 373 -20.74 27.03 -13.29
C SER A 373 -22.00 26.68 -12.51
N LEU A 374 -21.85 26.35 -11.22
CA LEU A 374 -22.96 26.01 -10.34
C LEU A 374 -22.98 26.99 -9.17
N CYS A 375 -24.16 27.52 -8.84
CA CYS A 375 -24.33 28.36 -7.67
C CYS A 375 -24.21 27.49 -6.41
N ILE A 376 -23.53 28.02 -5.39
CA ILE A 376 -23.29 27.34 -4.12
C ILE A 376 -23.64 28.26 -2.95
N SER A 377 -24.17 27.67 -1.90
CA SER A 377 -24.47 28.33 -0.64
C SER A 377 -23.18 28.61 0.14
N TYR A 378 -23.16 29.76 0.80
CA TYR A 378 -22.06 30.18 1.66
C TYR A 378 -22.48 30.06 3.12
N GLU A 379 -22.01 29.01 3.79
CA GLU A 379 -22.11 28.89 5.24
C GLU A 379 -20.85 29.50 5.85
N ARG A 380 -20.99 30.61 6.59
CA ARG A 380 -19.90 31.12 7.43
C ARG A 380 -19.62 30.06 8.49
N GLU A 381 -18.43 29.46 8.48
CA GLU A 381 -17.94 28.78 9.67
C GLU A 381 -17.86 29.83 10.79
N HIS A 382 -18.74 29.74 11.78
CA HIS A 382 -18.54 30.44 13.03
C HIS A 382 -17.29 29.83 13.68
N PRO A 383 -16.20 30.60 13.89
CA PRO A 383 -15.07 30.11 14.65
C PRO A 383 -15.56 29.93 16.08
N SER A 384 -15.91 28.69 16.43
CA SER A 384 -16.15 28.31 17.81
C SER A 384 -14.76 28.16 18.43
N PHE A 385 -14.45 29.08 19.33
CA PHE A 385 -13.20 29.33 20.05
C PHE A 385 -12.32 28.12 20.38
#